data_AF-A0A5N6S9Y6-F1
#
_entry.id   AF-A0A5N6S9Y6-F1
#
_cell.length_a   1.000
_cell.length_b   1.000
_cell.length_c   1.000
_cell.angle_alpha   90.00
_cell.angle_beta   90.00
_cell.angle_gamma   90.00
#
_symmetry.space_group_name_H-M   'P 1'
#
loop_
_entity.id
_entity.type
_entity.pdbx_description
1 polymer ?
#
loop_
_entity_poly.entity_id
_entity_poly.type
_entity_poly.pdbx_seq_one_letter_code
_entity_poly.pdbx_strand_id
1 'polypeptide(L)'
;MVNFKPTRFLIQHIQSHPVPGLKQTVLIRTDDVLRLGNSVPQQALHQAQRSVHCHDTVYLQFTSGTVGVPKAAMLSHFGIINNGRMCGKRMNLRPDDIVCCPPPLFHAFGLVSGLICSLVCGATIVFPNRDFDASAVVDALIRHGCTVLHGVPTMFVAILQQLQHRKVEVKTVRAGMVGGMKVAPSLLEEIQATFSPMDLRIIYGMTETSAGSFMTAATDPAREKLETVGKALPHVRAKVVDSQNHILPRGFQGELCISGYLLQKGYYKNGEKTAEALVRDENGVIWIHTGDEASIDEEGYCRITGRIKDTIIRGGENIYPTEIEERLMEHPDIEQAAIVGLKDDKYGEIVAAFLQSTTQHNRPSLTDVKNWIWQVLGRHKAPVHYPVTGSGKIRKGVLRDIGNKITAEKENN
;
A
#
# COMPACT_ATOMS: atom_id res chain seq x y z
N MET A 1 27.04 -6.22 -17.58
CA MET A 1 27.60 -5.10 -16.79
C MET A 1 26.46 -4.40 -16.09
N VAL A 2 26.26 -4.63 -14.79
CA VAL A 2 25.14 -4.05 -14.03
C VAL A 2 25.40 -2.56 -13.84
N ASN A 3 24.44 -1.71 -14.20
CA ASN A 3 24.55 -0.26 -14.04
C ASN A 3 24.39 0.13 -12.55
N PHE A 4 25.52 0.41 -11.89
CA PHE A 4 25.59 0.76 -10.46
C PHE A 4 25.33 2.24 -10.16
N LYS A 5 24.91 3.07 -11.12
CA LYS A 5 24.70 4.53 -10.91
C LYS A 5 23.87 4.87 -9.65
N PRO A 6 22.75 4.19 -9.32
CA PRO A 6 21.96 4.50 -8.13
C PRO A 6 22.67 4.12 -6.80
N THR A 7 23.38 2.99 -6.78
CA THR A 7 24.13 2.52 -5.62
C THR A 7 25.35 3.42 -5.36
N ARG A 8 25.98 3.92 -6.43
CA ARG A 8 27.11 4.86 -6.35
C ARG A 8 26.67 6.21 -5.78
N PHE A 9 25.47 6.68 -6.11
CA PHE A 9 24.87 7.86 -5.48
C PHE A 9 24.63 7.65 -3.98
N LEU A 10 24.04 6.53 -3.56
CA LEU A 10 23.80 6.26 -2.13
C LEU A 10 25.12 6.14 -1.34
N ILE A 11 26.13 5.48 -1.92
CA ILE A 11 27.48 5.36 -1.34
C ILE A 11 28.14 6.73 -1.24
N GLN A 12 28.16 7.52 -2.33
CA GLN A 12 28.70 8.87 -2.32
C GLN A 12 27.93 9.76 -1.33
N HIS A 13 26.61 9.61 -1.23
CA HIS A 13 25.77 10.37 -0.30
C HIS A 13 26.10 10.04 1.15
N ILE A 14 26.20 8.76 1.53
CA ILE A 14 26.61 8.32 2.88
C ILE A 14 28.07 8.75 3.19
N GLN A 15 28.97 8.73 2.20
CA GLN A 15 30.37 9.15 2.37
C GLN A 15 30.52 10.67 2.47
N SER A 16 29.67 11.45 1.81
CA SER A 16 29.69 12.92 1.80
C SER A 16 28.84 13.56 2.90
N HIS A 17 27.89 12.82 3.49
CA HIS A 17 27.02 13.27 4.57
C HIS A 17 27.29 12.40 5.80
N PRO A 18 28.16 12.83 6.74
CA PRO A 18 28.48 12.04 7.91
C PRO A 18 27.20 11.65 8.65
N VAL A 19 26.97 10.34 8.80
CA VAL A 19 25.88 9.79 9.60
C VAL A 19 26.41 9.62 11.02
N PRO A 20 26.04 10.48 11.98
CA PRO A 20 26.59 10.41 13.34
C PRO A 20 26.27 9.05 13.98
N GLY A 21 27.30 8.37 14.49
CA GLY A 21 27.18 7.01 15.06
C GLY A 21 27.27 5.86 14.05
N LEU A 22 27.44 6.15 12.75
CA LEU A 22 27.73 5.11 11.75
C LEU A 22 29.11 4.50 12.00
N LYS A 23 29.14 3.26 12.45
CA LYS A 23 30.38 2.53 12.76
C LYS A 23 31.09 2.02 11.51
N GLN A 24 30.32 1.56 10.53
CA GLN A 24 30.85 0.93 9.32
C GLN A 24 29.80 0.96 8.20
N THR A 25 30.25 1.11 6.95
CA THR A 25 29.44 0.82 5.76
C THR A 25 29.90 -0.51 5.20
N VAL A 26 28.98 -1.47 5.11
CA VAL A 26 29.26 -2.77 4.49
C VAL A 26 28.34 -2.93 3.29
N LEU A 27 28.93 -3.07 2.11
CA LEU A 27 28.19 -3.44 0.91
C LEU A 27 28.21 -4.96 0.79
N ILE A 28 27.05 -5.60 0.93
CA ILE A 28 26.97 -7.06 0.89
C ILE A 28 26.05 -7.49 -0.26
N ARG A 29 26.52 -8.43 -1.08
CA ARG A 29 25.67 -9.17 -2.03
C ARG A 29 24.98 -10.32 -1.30
N THR A 30 23.82 -10.78 -1.77
CA THR A 30 23.07 -11.86 -1.12
C THR A 30 23.93 -13.10 -0.85
N ASP A 31 24.71 -13.55 -1.83
CA ASP A 31 25.61 -14.71 -1.68
C ASP A 31 26.74 -14.46 -0.69
N ASP A 32 27.18 -13.20 -0.54
CA ASP A 32 28.20 -12.83 0.42
C ASP A 32 27.62 -12.84 1.85
N VAL A 33 26.36 -12.42 2.05
CA VAL A 33 25.68 -12.53 3.36
C VAL A 33 25.58 -13.99 3.81
N LEU A 34 25.11 -14.87 2.92
CA LEU A 34 24.90 -16.28 3.24
C LEU A 34 26.23 -16.98 3.59
N ARG A 35 27.30 -16.69 2.84
CA ARG A 35 28.63 -17.24 3.12
C ARG A 35 29.25 -16.68 4.39
N LEU A 36 29.09 -15.39 4.66
CA LEU A 36 29.59 -14.76 5.89
C LEU A 36 28.98 -15.43 7.13
N GLY A 37 27.69 -15.75 7.10
CA GLY A 37 26.99 -16.44 8.19
C GLY A 37 27.65 -17.75 8.62
N ASN A 38 28.24 -18.51 7.69
CA ASN A 38 28.92 -19.79 7.99
C ASN A 38 30.20 -19.62 8.82
N SER A 39 30.77 -18.41 8.83
CA SER A 39 32.03 -18.11 9.51
C SER A 39 31.86 -17.36 10.84
N VAL A 40 30.63 -17.00 11.21
CA VAL A 40 30.36 -16.26 12.46
C VAL A 40 30.35 -17.23 13.64
N PRO A 41 31.28 -17.08 14.61
CA PRO A 41 31.27 -17.93 15.79
C PRO A 41 30.01 -17.69 16.63
N GLN A 42 29.45 -18.75 17.22
CA GLN A 42 28.25 -18.69 18.05
C GLN A 42 28.36 -17.64 19.17
N GLN A 43 29.55 -17.46 19.74
CA GLN A 43 29.82 -16.46 20.77
C GLN A 43 29.66 -15.02 20.25
N ALA A 44 30.14 -14.73 19.03
CA ALA A 44 29.98 -13.42 18.41
C ALA A 44 28.50 -13.12 18.13
N LEU A 45 27.73 -14.14 17.69
CA LEU A 45 26.29 -14.02 17.53
C LEU A 45 25.59 -13.71 18.86
N HIS A 46 25.91 -14.44 19.93
CA HIS A 46 25.32 -14.18 21.25
C HIS A 46 25.67 -12.80 21.80
N GLN A 47 26.89 -12.31 21.55
CA GLN A 47 27.28 -10.96 21.94
C GLN A 47 26.50 -9.90 21.17
N ALA A 48 26.35 -10.07 19.84
CA ALA A 48 25.54 -9.19 19.02
C ALA A 48 24.07 -9.18 19.47
N GLN A 49 23.49 -10.35 19.76
CA GLN A 49 22.12 -10.49 20.28
C GLN A 49 21.91 -9.74 21.60
N ARG A 50 22.90 -9.76 22.50
CA ARG A 50 22.84 -9.02 23.77
C ARG A 50 22.96 -7.50 23.61
N SER A 51 23.52 -7.04 22.49
CA SER A 51 23.75 -5.62 22.21
C SER A 51 22.56 -4.92 21.54
N VAL A 52 21.54 -5.67 21.12
CA VAL A 52 20.34 -5.13 20.46
C VAL A 52 19.14 -5.18 21.39
N HIS A 53 18.38 -4.09 21.46
CA HIS A 53 17.12 -4.00 22.20
C HIS A 53 15.93 -4.02 21.23
N CYS A 54 14.80 -4.61 21.63
CA CYS A 54 13.64 -4.76 20.73
C CYS A 54 13.04 -3.41 20.29
N HIS A 55 13.25 -2.34 21.06
CA HIS A 55 12.81 -0.98 20.71
C HIS A 55 13.88 -0.15 19.97
N ASP A 56 15.02 -0.74 19.61
CA ASP A 56 16.00 -0.07 18.77
C ASP A 56 15.44 0.14 17.36
N THR A 57 15.80 1.28 16.77
CA THR A 57 15.47 1.57 15.37
C THR A 57 16.34 0.68 14.48
N VAL A 58 15.71 -0.17 13.68
CA VAL A 58 16.40 -1.10 12.77
C VAL A 58 16.28 -0.66 11.32
N TYR A 59 15.27 0.15 10.99
CA TYR A 59 15.01 0.52 9.61
C TYR A 59 14.49 1.95 9.48
N LEU A 60 15.09 2.69 8.54
CA LEU A 60 14.66 4.02 8.13
C LEU A 60 13.98 3.90 6.77
N GLN A 61 12.66 3.97 6.76
CA GLN A 61 11.91 3.81 5.53
C GLN A 61 11.51 5.16 4.95
N PHE A 62 12.04 5.47 3.77
CA PHE A 62 11.73 6.72 3.07
C PHE A 62 10.38 6.64 2.38
N THR A 63 9.50 7.60 2.67
CA THR A 63 8.21 7.81 2.03
C THR A 63 8.23 9.08 1.18
N SER A 64 7.47 9.10 0.08
CA SER A 64 7.30 10.31 -0.71
C SER A 64 6.52 11.34 0.11
N GLY A 65 7.23 12.35 0.64
CA GLY A 65 6.59 13.46 1.32
C GLY A 65 5.71 14.27 0.36
N THR A 66 4.60 14.82 0.86
CA THR A 66 3.69 15.71 0.11
C THR A 66 4.37 16.99 -0.39
N VAL A 67 5.52 17.37 0.18
CA VAL A 67 6.25 18.63 -0.07
C VAL A 67 7.59 18.42 -0.80
N GLY A 68 7.76 17.27 -1.48
CA GLY A 68 8.94 16.99 -2.31
C GLY A 68 10.18 16.45 -1.58
N VAL A 69 10.31 16.70 -0.27
CA VAL A 69 11.39 16.10 0.56
C VAL A 69 10.90 14.77 1.16
N PRO A 70 11.57 13.64 0.89
CA PRO A 70 11.23 12.35 1.48
C PRO A 70 11.33 12.39 3.01
N LYS A 71 10.32 11.86 3.71
CA LYS A 71 10.38 11.64 5.17
C LYS A 71 10.85 10.22 5.43
N ALA A 72 11.66 10.00 6.47
CA ALA A 72 12.13 8.66 6.83
C ALA A 72 11.48 8.19 8.13
N ALA A 73 10.56 7.23 8.06
CA ALA A 73 9.93 6.61 9.21
C ALA A 73 10.94 5.70 9.94
N MET A 74 11.07 5.87 11.26
CA MET A 74 11.95 5.06 12.10
C MET A 74 11.19 3.84 12.63
N LEU A 75 11.44 2.67 12.07
CA LEU A 75 10.82 1.42 12.49
C LEU A 75 11.72 0.63 13.44
N SER A 76 11.11 0.03 14.46
CA SER A 76 11.81 -0.77 15.46
C SER A 76 11.70 -2.27 15.19
N HIS A 77 12.59 -3.07 15.80
CA HIS A 77 12.47 -4.54 15.78
C HIS A 77 11.11 -4.99 16.30
N PHE A 78 10.64 -4.40 17.41
CA PHE A 78 9.37 -4.72 18.05
C PHE A 78 8.19 -4.47 17.11
N GLY A 79 8.21 -3.39 16.32
CA GLY A 79 7.18 -3.10 15.33
C GLY A 79 7.16 -4.13 14.20
N ILE A 80 8.27 -4.25 13.47
CA ILE A 80 8.32 -5.05 12.23
C ILE A 80 8.20 -6.56 12.47
N ILE A 81 8.82 -7.09 13.54
CA ILE A 81 8.80 -8.53 13.82
C ILE A 81 7.40 -8.96 14.26
N ASN A 82 6.77 -8.21 15.17
CA ASN A 82 5.40 -8.49 15.56
C ASN A 82 4.45 -8.34 14.38
N ASN A 83 4.66 -7.36 13.50
CA ASN A 83 3.79 -7.17 12.33
C ASN A 83 3.86 -8.35 11.36
N GLY A 84 5.07 -8.78 11.00
CA GLY A 84 5.28 -9.98 10.20
C GLY A 84 4.65 -11.21 10.85
N ARG A 85 4.78 -11.37 12.17
CA ARG A 85 4.18 -12.49 12.91
C ARG A 85 2.65 -12.46 12.88
N MET A 86 2.04 -11.29 13.09
CA MET A 86 0.58 -11.16 13.08
C MET A 86 0.00 -11.35 11.68
N CYS A 87 0.64 -10.79 10.65
CA CYS A 87 0.27 -11.01 9.26
C CYS A 87 0.40 -12.48 8.88
N GLY A 88 1.54 -13.12 9.18
CA GLY A 88 1.78 -14.53 8.86
C GLY A 88 0.80 -15.48 9.57
N LYS A 89 0.48 -15.21 10.84
CA LYS A 89 -0.58 -15.94 11.56
C LYS A 89 -1.96 -15.75 10.92
N ARG A 90 -2.33 -14.51 10.57
CA ARG A 90 -3.61 -14.22 9.90
C ARG A 90 -3.69 -14.88 8.52
N MET A 91 -2.53 -15.04 7.86
CA MET A 91 -2.38 -15.76 6.60
C MET A 91 -2.48 -17.29 6.72
N ASN A 92 -2.39 -17.82 7.94
CA ASN A 92 -2.09 -19.22 8.21
C ASN A 92 -0.85 -19.69 7.41
N LEU A 93 0.23 -18.91 7.47
CA LEU A 93 1.51 -19.24 6.84
C LEU A 93 2.21 -20.33 7.66
N ARG A 94 2.81 -21.29 6.97
CA ARG A 94 3.37 -22.53 7.53
C ARG A 94 4.83 -22.69 7.07
N PRO A 95 5.63 -23.51 7.76
CA PRO A 95 7.03 -23.73 7.39
C PRO A 95 7.25 -24.37 6.00
N ASP A 96 6.26 -25.12 5.51
CA ASP A 96 6.29 -25.74 4.17
C ASP A 96 5.94 -24.77 3.04
N ASP A 97 5.55 -23.53 3.36
CA ASP A 97 5.20 -22.56 2.33
C ASP A 97 6.40 -21.97 1.61
N ILE A 98 6.19 -21.68 0.34
CA ILE A 98 7.11 -20.97 -0.53
C ILE A 98 6.41 -19.70 -1.01
N VAL A 99 6.80 -18.57 -0.43
CA VAL A 99 6.22 -17.24 -0.68
C VAL A 99 6.91 -16.59 -1.87
N CYS A 100 6.20 -16.45 -2.99
CA CYS A 100 6.63 -15.58 -4.07
C CYS A 100 6.31 -14.12 -3.71
N CYS A 101 7.34 -13.30 -3.51
CA CYS A 101 7.21 -11.90 -3.11
C CYS A 101 7.82 -10.94 -4.16
N PRO A 102 7.03 -10.52 -5.15
CA PRO A 102 7.43 -9.46 -6.09
C PRO A 102 7.67 -8.07 -5.46
N PRO A 103 6.93 -7.62 -4.42
CA PRO A 103 7.19 -6.33 -3.80
C PRO A 103 8.64 -6.19 -3.28
N PRO A 104 9.34 -5.07 -3.59
CA PRO A 104 10.76 -4.93 -3.26
C PRO A 104 11.02 -4.66 -1.78
N LEU A 105 12.21 -5.01 -1.30
CA LEU A 105 12.64 -4.88 0.10
C LEU A 105 12.74 -3.44 0.61
N PHE A 106 12.83 -2.43 -0.27
CA PHE A 106 12.78 -1.03 0.15
C PHE A 106 11.35 -0.57 0.48
N HIS A 107 10.34 -1.37 0.15
CA HIS A 107 8.93 -1.12 0.45
C HIS A 107 8.47 -1.94 1.66
N ALA A 108 7.61 -1.38 2.52
CA ALA A 108 7.21 -1.99 3.79
C ALA A 108 6.56 -3.36 3.55
N PHE A 109 5.83 -3.48 2.45
CA PHE A 109 5.26 -4.74 1.98
C PHE A 109 6.36 -5.80 1.76
N GLY A 110 7.35 -5.54 0.90
CA GLY A 110 8.37 -6.55 0.58
C GLY A 110 9.22 -6.92 1.78
N LEU A 111 9.60 -5.92 2.60
CA LEU A 111 10.38 -6.15 3.81
C LEU A 111 9.57 -6.87 4.89
N VAL A 112 8.45 -6.29 5.33
CA VAL A 112 7.74 -6.74 6.53
C VAL A 112 6.76 -7.86 6.18
N SER A 113 5.81 -7.59 5.28
CA SER A 113 4.78 -8.56 4.90
C SER A 113 5.32 -9.71 4.03
N GLY A 114 6.45 -9.51 3.35
CA GLY A 114 7.19 -10.52 2.62
C GLY A 114 8.24 -11.21 3.49
N LEU A 115 9.44 -10.59 3.58
CA LEU A 115 10.61 -11.20 4.19
C LEU A 115 10.43 -11.53 5.67
N ILE A 116 10.11 -10.54 6.51
CA ILE A 116 9.99 -10.76 7.96
C ILE A 116 8.85 -11.75 8.26
N CYS A 117 7.68 -11.59 7.63
CA CYS A 117 6.55 -12.51 7.72
C CYS A 117 6.95 -13.97 7.41
N SER A 118 7.71 -14.19 6.34
CA SER A 118 8.15 -15.53 5.95
C SER A 118 9.11 -16.12 6.99
N LEU A 119 10.12 -15.33 7.41
CA LEU A 119 11.15 -15.78 8.35
C LEU A 119 10.56 -16.15 9.72
N VAL A 120 9.64 -15.33 10.26
CA VAL A 120 9.05 -15.61 11.59
C VAL A 120 8.07 -16.78 11.59
N CYS A 121 7.56 -17.16 10.41
CA CYS A 121 6.71 -18.34 10.22
C CYS A 121 7.50 -19.58 9.79
N GLY A 122 8.82 -19.46 9.58
CA GLY A 122 9.67 -20.55 9.08
C GLY A 122 9.45 -20.90 7.60
N ALA A 123 8.75 -20.06 6.85
CA ALA A 123 8.48 -20.26 5.43
C ALA A 123 9.69 -19.86 4.57
N THR A 124 9.72 -20.39 3.35
CA THR A 124 10.69 -19.97 2.31
C THR A 124 10.15 -18.74 1.58
N ILE A 125 11.03 -17.83 1.19
CA ILE A 125 10.68 -16.67 0.35
C ILE A 125 11.50 -16.65 -0.94
N VAL A 126 10.82 -16.36 -2.04
CA VAL A 126 11.40 -16.19 -3.38
C VAL A 126 11.14 -14.76 -3.85
N PHE A 127 12.23 -14.03 -4.12
CA PHE A 127 12.18 -12.76 -4.84
C PHE A 127 12.42 -13.02 -6.33
N PRO A 128 11.39 -12.89 -7.18
CA PRO A 128 11.45 -13.36 -8.56
C PRO A 128 12.41 -12.54 -9.43
N ASN A 129 12.56 -11.24 -9.14
CA ASN A 129 13.48 -10.35 -9.83
C ASN A 129 13.83 -9.15 -8.93
N ARG A 130 14.90 -8.40 -9.26
CA ARG A 130 15.31 -7.19 -8.53
C ARG A 130 14.23 -6.11 -8.56
N ASP A 131 13.67 -5.90 -9.74
CA ASP A 131 12.55 -5.01 -10.00
C ASP A 131 11.36 -5.86 -10.45
N PHE A 132 10.13 -5.33 -10.40
CA PHE A 132 8.96 -6.11 -10.78
C PHE A 132 9.03 -6.54 -12.25
N ASP A 133 8.88 -7.84 -12.49
CA ASP A 133 8.77 -8.45 -13.82
C ASP A 133 7.78 -9.61 -13.74
N ALA A 134 6.65 -9.48 -14.43
CA ALA A 134 5.58 -10.48 -14.36
C ALA A 134 5.98 -11.85 -14.95
N SER A 135 6.84 -11.89 -15.97
CA SER A 135 7.32 -13.17 -16.52
C SER A 135 8.21 -13.89 -15.52
N ALA A 136 9.10 -13.16 -14.85
CA ALA A 136 9.94 -13.71 -13.78
C ALA A 136 9.11 -14.22 -12.59
N VAL A 137 8.00 -13.56 -12.26
CA VAL A 137 7.05 -14.05 -11.26
C VAL A 137 6.46 -15.40 -11.69
N VAL A 138 5.92 -15.49 -12.92
CA VAL A 138 5.35 -16.74 -13.43
C VAL A 138 6.40 -17.86 -13.47
N ASP A 139 7.63 -17.57 -13.90
CA ASP A 139 8.73 -18.53 -13.86
C ASP A 139 9.06 -18.99 -12.44
N ALA A 140 9.06 -18.09 -11.46
CA ALA A 140 9.28 -18.43 -10.06
C ALA A 140 8.16 -19.31 -9.50
N LEU A 141 6.90 -18.99 -9.80
CA LEU A 141 5.74 -19.78 -9.39
C LEU A 141 5.86 -21.24 -9.85
N ILE A 142 6.24 -21.45 -11.13
CA ILE A 142 6.39 -22.77 -11.72
C ILE A 142 7.65 -23.47 -11.20
N ARG A 143 8.81 -22.81 -11.28
CA ARG A 143 10.11 -23.40 -10.97
C ARG A 143 10.22 -23.82 -9.51
N HIS A 144 9.69 -23.00 -8.60
CA HIS A 144 9.81 -23.22 -7.17
C HIS A 144 8.55 -23.81 -6.54
N GLY A 145 7.48 -24.04 -7.31
CA GLY A 145 6.22 -24.56 -6.78
C GLY A 145 5.63 -23.66 -5.68
N CYS A 146 5.69 -22.34 -5.88
CA CYS A 146 5.30 -21.37 -4.86
C CYS A 146 3.87 -21.63 -4.38
N THR A 147 3.68 -21.62 -3.06
CA THR A 147 2.38 -21.88 -2.42
C THR A 147 1.66 -20.59 -2.01
N VAL A 148 2.38 -19.47 -1.96
CA VAL A 148 1.85 -18.17 -1.58
C VAL A 148 2.28 -17.11 -2.58
N LEU A 149 1.36 -16.25 -3.01
CA LEU A 149 1.65 -15.13 -3.90
C LEU A 149 1.26 -13.80 -3.26
N HIS A 150 2.25 -12.90 -3.13
CA HIS A 150 2.02 -11.53 -2.69
C HIS A 150 2.04 -10.56 -3.86
N GLY A 151 1.40 -9.40 -3.71
CA GLY A 151 1.49 -8.35 -4.71
C GLY A 151 0.72 -7.10 -4.35
N VAL A 152 0.85 -6.10 -5.21
CA VAL A 152 -0.10 -4.99 -5.28
C VAL A 152 -1.03 -5.23 -6.48
N PRO A 153 -2.20 -4.57 -6.56
CA PRO A 153 -3.18 -4.78 -7.64
C PRO A 153 -2.58 -4.76 -9.05
N THR A 154 -1.77 -3.75 -9.37
CA THR A 154 -1.15 -3.63 -10.70
C THR A 154 -0.18 -4.77 -11.03
N MET A 155 0.45 -5.37 -10.01
CA MET A 155 1.30 -6.56 -10.21
C MET A 155 0.44 -7.78 -10.55
N PHE A 156 -0.69 -7.97 -9.86
CA PHE A 156 -1.61 -9.07 -10.15
C PHE A 156 -2.17 -8.97 -11.57
N VAL A 157 -2.60 -7.78 -12.02
CA VAL A 157 -3.04 -7.56 -13.42
C VAL A 157 -1.97 -8.05 -14.40
N ALA A 158 -0.72 -7.63 -14.23
CA ALA A 158 0.36 -8.03 -15.12
C ALA A 158 0.69 -9.54 -15.04
N ILE A 159 0.60 -10.16 -13.86
CA ILE A 159 0.81 -11.60 -13.67
C ILE A 159 -0.29 -12.40 -14.39
N LEU A 160 -1.56 -12.00 -14.23
CA LEU A 160 -2.71 -12.64 -14.87
C LEU A 160 -2.60 -12.58 -16.40
N GLN A 161 -2.26 -11.40 -16.95
CA GLN A 161 -1.99 -11.23 -18.38
C GLN A 161 -0.86 -12.14 -18.88
N GLN A 162 0.22 -12.31 -18.09
CA GLN A 162 1.32 -13.20 -18.45
C GLN A 162 0.94 -14.68 -18.40
N LEU A 163 0.15 -15.12 -17.42
CA LEU A 163 -0.37 -16.49 -17.37
C LEU A 163 -1.25 -16.79 -18.59
N GLN A 164 -2.15 -15.87 -18.95
CA GLN A 164 -3.01 -15.99 -20.12
C GLN A 164 -2.19 -16.02 -21.42
N HIS A 165 -1.23 -15.12 -21.58
CA HIS A 165 -0.35 -15.06 -22.75
C HIS A 165 0.44 -16.35 -22.95
N ARG A 166 0.99 -16.91 -21.85
CA ARG A 166 1.77 -18.14 -21.87
C ARG A 166 0.93 -19.42 -21.89
N LYS A 167 -0.38 -19.31 -21.65
CA LYS A 167 -1.31 -20.44 -21.49
C LYS A 167 -0.83 -21.44 -20.44
N VAL A 168 -0.37 -20.92 -19.30
CA VAL A 168 0.11 -21.74 -18.17
C VAL A 168 -0.84 -21.62 -16.99
N GLU A 169 -1.14 -22.75 -16.36
CA GLU A 169 -1.89 -22.82 -15.11
C GLU A 169 -0.94 -23.02 -13.92
N VAL A 170 -1.21 -22.33 -12.81
CA VAL A 170 -0.49 -22.48 -11.54
C VAL A 170 -1.47 -22.93 -10.47
N LYS A 171 -1.35 -24.20 -10.04
CA LYS A 171 -2.26 -24.83 -9.07
C LYS A 171 -1.69 -24.95 -7.66
N THR A 172 -0.43 -24.57 -7.48
CA THR A 172 0.29 -24.70 -6.20
C THR A 172 -0.08 -23.60 -5.21
N VAL A 173 -0.52 -22.44 -5.70
CA VAL A 173 -0.80 -21.26 -4.88
C VAL A 173 -2.10 -21.46 -4.10
N ARG A 174 -2.01 -21.51 -2.77
CA ARG A 174 -3.12 -21.72 -1.85
C ARG A 174 -3.55 -20.48 -1.09
N ALA A 175 -2.69 -19.46 -1.02
CA ALA A 175 -2.96 -18.23 -0.30
C ALA A 175 -2.26 -17.05 -0.97
N GLY A 176 -2.77 -15.85 -0.72
CA GLY A 176 -2.12 -14.65 -1.22
C GLY A 176 -2.41 -13.42 -0.37
N MET A 177 -1.64 -12.38 -0.61
CA MET A 177 -1.82 -11.08 0.01
C MET A 177 -1.79 -10.00 -1.06
N VAL A 178 -2.80 -9.15 -1.07
CA VAL A 178 -2.89 -7.96 -1.92
C VAL A 178 -3.07 -6.72 -1.05
N GLY A 179 -2.38 -5.63 -1.38
CA GLY A 179 -2.49 -4.39 -0.61
C GLY A 179 -1.61 -3.27 -1.13
N GLY A 180 -1.49 -2.21 -0.34
CA GLY A 180 -0.71 -1.01 -0.69
C GLY A 180 -1.45 0.00 -1.57
N MET A 181 -2.61 -0.37 -2.11
CA MET A 181 -3.60 0.51 -2.73
C MET A 181 -4.95 -0.21 -2.77
N LYS A 182 -6.00 0.52 -3.13
CA LYS A 182 -7.34 -0.04 -3.30
C LYS A 182 -7.35 -1.12 -4.37
N VAL A 183 -8.08 -2.19 -4.12
CA VAL A 183 -8.24 -3.32 -5.05
C VAL A 183 -9.65 -3.30 -5.60
N ALA A 184 -9.80 -3.35 -6.92
CA ALA A 184 -11.12 -3.44 -7.54
C ALA A 184 -11.73 -4.83 -7.25
N PRO A 185 -13.04 -4.92 -6.92
CA PRO A 185 -13.72 -6.20 -6.73
C PRO A 185 -13.55 -7.17 -7.92
N SER A 186 -13.65 -6.65 -9.15
CA SER A 186 -13.44 -7.42 -10.38
C SER A 186 -12.05 -8.08 -10.45
N LEU A 187 -11.01 -7.36 -10.02
CA LEU A 187 -9.66 -7.93 -9.95
C LEU A 187 -9.55 -9.01 -8.87
N LEU A 188 -10.21 -8.83 -7.71
CA LEU A 188 -10.22 -9.87 -6.67
C LEU A 188 -10.87 -11.16 -7.18
N GLU A 189 -11.97 -11.04 -7.91
CA GLU A 189 -12.67 -12.16 -8.54
C GLU A 189 -11.80 -12.84 -9.61
N GLU A 190 -11.15 -12.08 -10.49
CA GLU A 190 -10.25 -12.62 -11.52
C GLU A 190 -9.06 -13.37 -10.91
N ILE A 191 -8.46 -12.81 -9.85
CA ILE A 191 -7.38 -13.46 -9.11
C ILE A 191 -7.88 -14.78 -8.47
N GLN A 192 -9.05 -14.76 -7.82
CA GLN A 192 -9.61 -15.96 -7.20
C GLN A 192 -9.95 -17.04 -8.22
N ALA A 193 -10.50 -16.66 -9.39
CA ALA A 193 -10.79 -17.59 -10.47
C ALA A 193 -9.52 -18.24 -11.04
N THR A 194 -8.47 -17.44 -11.24
CA THR A 194 -7.21 -17.91 -11.85
C THR A 194 -6.40 -18.81 -10.93
N PHE A 195 -6.39 -18.51 -9.63
CA PHE A 195 -5.59 -19.23 -8.63
C PHE A 195 -6.43 -20.12 -7.70
N SER A 196 -7.64 -20.53 -8.11
CA SER A 196 -8.54 -21.32 -7.26
C SER A 196 -7.86 -22.61 -6.74
N PRO A 197 -7.96 -22.94 -5.43
CA PRO A 197 -8.81 -22.33 -4.40
C PRO A 197 -8.09 -21.31 -3.50
N MET A 198 -7.19 -20.47 -4.04
CA MET A 198 -6.41 -19.51 -3.26
C MET A 198 -7.26 -18.63 -2.33
N ASP A 199 -6.90 -18.60 -1.04
CA ASP A 199 -7.43 -17.62 -0.09
C ASP A 199 -6.62 -16.31 -0.18
N LEU A 200 -7.10 -15.38 -1.00
CA LEU A 200 -6.53 -14.05 -1.17
C LEU A 200 -6.99 -13.13 -0.03
N ARG A 201 -6.02 -12.47 0.63
CA ARG A 201 -6.29 -11.53 1.71
C ARG A 201 -5.92 -10.11 1.34
N ILE A 202 -6.77 -9.16 1.74
CA ILE A 202 -6.52 -7.73 1.61
C ILE A 202 -5.80 -7.28 2.88
N ILE A 203 -4.69 -6.55 2.72
CA ILE A 203 -3.98 -5.90 3.81
C ILE A 203 -3.99 -4.39 3.64
N TYR A 204 -4.31 -3.68 4.74
CA TYR A 204 -4.22 -2.23 4.82
C TYR A 204 -3.27 -1.80 5.90
N GLY A 205 -2.47 -0.78 5.59
CA GLY A 205 -1.67 -0.03 6.54
C GLY A 205 -0.68 0.84 5.80
N MET A 206 0.22 1.46 6.56
CA MET A 206 1.17 2.44 6.06
C MET A 206 2.59 2.10 6.50
N THR A 207 3.57 2.82 5.96
CA THR A 207 4.98 2.65 6.33
C THR A 207 5.15 2.91 7.83
N GLU A 208 4.51 3.95 8.34
CA GLU A 208 4.53 4.43 9.70
C GLU A 208 3.87 3.46 10.71
N THR A 209 3.16 2.44 10.21
CA THR A 209 2.53 1.38 11.01
C THR A 209 3.15 0.02 10.73
N SER A 210 4.44 -0.02 10.36
CA SER A 210 5.18 -1.26 10.12
C SER A 210 4.48 -2.22 9.13
N ALA A 211 3.92 -1.66 8.04
CA ALA A 211 3.15 -2.34 6.99
C ALA A 211 1.67 -2.58 7.30
N GLY A 212 1.28 -3.60 8.06
CA GLY A 212 -0.12 -4.01 8.21
C GLY A 212 -0.81 -3.49 9.48
N SER A 213 -1.97 -2.86 9.36
CA SER A 213 -2.84 -2.46 10.49
C SER A 213 -4.13 -3.28 10.52
N PHE A 214 -4.74 -3.50 9.34
CA PHE A 214 -5.95 -4.28 9.13
C PHE A 214 -5.70 -5.36 8.08
N MET A 215 -6.40 -6.48 8.22
CA MET A 215 -6.31 -7.56 7.25
C MET A 215 -7.58 -8.41 7.23
N THR A 216 -8.04 -8.83 6.04
CA THR A 216 -9.10 -9.83 5.93
C THR A 216 -8.61 -11.21 6.37
N ALA A 217 -9.51 -12.03 6.90
CA ALA A 217 -9.25 -13.40 7.36
C ALA A 217 -9.91 -14.43 6.44
N ALA A 218 -9.40 -15.67 6.45
CA ALA A 218 -9.98 -16.77 5.67
C ALA A 218 -11.46 -17.01 6.01
N THR A 219 -11.81 -16.76 7.27
CA THR A 219 -13.13 -16.99 7.88
C THR A 219 -14.08 -15.82 7.70
N ASP A 220 -13.63 -14.70 7.14
CA ASP A 220 -14.50 -13.55 6.94
C ASP A 220 -15.58 -13.88 5.89
N PRO A 221 -16.81 -13.33 6.03
CA PRO A 221 -17.84 -13.48 5.02
C PRO A 221 -17.37 -13.00 3.65
N ALA A 222 -17.86 -13.63 2.57
CA ALA A 222 -17.43 -13.31 1.20
C ALA A 222 -17.57 -11.82 0.87
N ARG A 223 -18.66 -11.19 1.30
CA ARG A 223 -18.89 -9.75 1.16
C ARG A 223 -17.78 -8.92 1.80
N GLU A 224 -17.43 -9.23 3.05
CA GLU A 224 -16.42 -8.48 3.81
C GLU A 224 -15.01 -8.64 3.20
N LYS A 225 -14.72 -9.79 2.59
CA LYS A 225 -13.47 -10.01 1.84
C LYS A 225 -13.34 -9.15 0.57
N LEU A 226 -14.45 -8.67 0.02
CA LEU A 226 -14.49 -7.85 -1.20
C LEU A 226 -14.61 -6.36 -0.89
N GLU A 227 -15.39 -5.99 0.12
CA GLU A 227 -15.75 -4.59 0.40
C GLU A 227 -14.88 -3.91 1.48
N THR A 228 -14.08 -4.67 2.23
CA THR A 228 -13.36 -4.14 3.40
C THR A 228 -11.87 -4.47 3.37
N VAL A 229 -11.13 -3.83 4.27
CA VAL A 229 -9.74 -4.21 4.57
C VAL A 229 -9.65 -5.19 5.74
N GLY A 230 -10.79 -5.78 6.13
CA GLY A 230 -10.92 -6.71 7.24
C GLY A 230 -10.93 -6.02 8.60
N LYS A 231 -10.47 -6.75 9.61
CA LYS A 231 -10.40 -6.29 11.00
C LYS A 231 -8.97 -5.95 11.40
N ALA A 232 -8.82 -5.13 12.43
CA ALA A 232 -7.53 -4.79 12.99
C ALA A 232 -6.73 -6.06 13.35
N LEU A 233 -5.42 -6.02 13.12
CA LEU A 233 -4.53 -7.10 13.55
C LEU A 233 -4.52 -7.20 15.09
N PRO A 234 -4.21 -8.37 15.67
CA PRO A 234 -4.13 -8.52 17.12
C PRO A 234 -3.21 -7.47 17.76
N HIS A 235 -3.62 -6.91 18.90
CA HIS A 235 -2.92 -5.85 19.64
C HIS A 235 -2.81 -4.51 18.90
N VAL A 236 -3.55 -4.33 17.80
CA VAL A 236 -3.78 -3.03 17.17
C VAL A 236 -5.10 -2.47 17.70
N ARG A 237 -5.08 -1.18 18.05
CA ARG A 237 -6.27 -0.39 18.36
C ARG A 237 -6.54 0.56 17.21
N ALA A 238 -7.81 0.74 16.90
CA ALA A 238 -8.26 1.67 15.88
C ALA A 238 -9.49 2.42 16.37
N LYS A 239 -9.61 3.68 15.95
CA LYS A 239 -10.80 4.51 16.16
C LYS A 239 -11.01 5.38 14.93
N VAL A 240 -12.24 5.82 14.72
CA VAL A 240 -12.60 6.81 13.70
C VAL A 240 -12.96 8.11 14.42
N VAL A 241 -12.45 9.24 13.95
CA VAL A 241 -12.67 10.55 14.57
C VAL A 241 -13.20 11.59 13.60
N ASP A 242 -13.89 12.60 14.11
CA ASP A 242 -14.29 13.80 13.36
C ASP A 242 -13.13 14.82 13.23
N SER A 243 -13.40 15.94 12.57
CA SER A 243 -12.45 17.04 12.41
C SER A 243 -12.03 17.73 13.72
N GLN A 244 -12.76 17.49 14.81
CA GLN A 244 -12.48 18.00 16.15
C GLN A 244 -11.82 16.93 17.04
N ASN A 245 -11.42 15.78 16.48
CA ASN A 245 -10.85 14.63 17.17
C ASN A 245 -11.80 13.92 18.15
N HIS A 246 -13.12 14.13 18.06
CA HIS A 246 -14.07 13.32 18.81
C HIS A 246 -14.23 11.95 18.17
N ILE A 247 -14.29 10.91 18.99
CA ILE A 247 -14.50 9.54 18.53
C ILE A 247 -15.93 9.43 17.99
N LEU A 248 -16.06 9.01 16.74
CA LEU A 248 -17.35 8.81 16.10
C LEU A 248 -17.95 7.45 16.50
N PRO A 249 -19.30 7.33 16.55
CA PRO A 249 -19.96 6.04 16.68
C PRO A 249 -19.59 5.10 15.53
N ARG A 250 -19.74 3.78 15.74
CA ARG A 250 -19.50 2.79 14.69
C ARG A 250 -20.41 3.03 13.49
N GLY A 251 -19.90 2.71 12.31
CA GLY A 251 -20.54 2.94 11.02
C GLY A 251 -20.41 4.37 10.47
N PHE A 252 -20.09 5.37 11.30
CA PHE A 252 -19.86 6.74 10.82
C PHE A 252 -18.47 6.88 10.17
N GLN A 253 -18.42 7.73 9.16
CA GLN A 253 -17.22 8.00 8.37
C GLN A 253 -16.44 9.18 8.96
N GLY A 254 -15.12 9.01 9.05
CA GLY A 254 -14.21 10.03 9.57
C GLY A 254 -12.75 9.60 9.40
N GLU A 255 -11.82 10.26 10.09
CA GLU A 255 -10.41 9.92 10.01
C GLU A 255 -10.08 8.63 10.79
N LEU A 256 -9.37 7.69 10.15
CA LEU A 256 -8.86 6.51 10.82
C LEU A 256 -7.60 6.85 11.64
N CYS A 257 -7.64 6.58 12.94
CA CYS A 257 -6.50 6.67 13.85
C CYS A 257 -6.07 5.28 14.32
N ILE A 258 -4.76 5.03 14.36
CA ILE A 258 -4.18 3.72 14.74
C ILE A 258 -3.28 3.84 15.95
N SER A 259 -3.31 2.84 16.84
CA SER A 259 -2.39 2.71 17.96
C SER A 259 -1.98 1.25 18.15
N GLY A 260 -0.81 1.01 18.74
CA GLY A 260 -0.35 -0.33 19.09
C GLY A 260 1.15 -0.53 18.91
N TYR A 261 1.57 -1.80 18.88
CA TYR A 261 2.99 -2.17 18.74
C TYR A 261 3.63 -1.72 17.42
N LEU A 262 2.81 -1.52 16.39
CA LEU A 262 3.22 -1.33 14.99
C LEU A 262 3.69 0.09 14.66
N LEU A 263 3.46 1.05 15.56
CA LEU A 263 3.78 2.45 15.33
C LEU A 263 5.29 2.66 15.14
N GLN A 264 5.64 3.52 14.19
CA GLN A 264 6.98 4.08 14.08
C GLN A 264 7.38 4.82 15.37
N LYS A 265 8.68 4.99 15.57
CA LYS A 265 9.23 5.85 16.65
C LYS A 265 9.12 7.34 16.34
N GLY A 266 8.86 7.68 15.07
CA GLY A 266 8.82 9.04 14.54
C GLY A 266 9.61 9.16 13.24
N TYR A 267 9.67 10.37 12.70
CA TYR A 267 10.46 10.66 11.50
C TYR A 267 11.90 11.06 11.87
N TYR A 268 12.87 10.51 11.15
CA TYR A 268 14.30 10.76 11.38
C TYR A 268 14.62 12.26 11.26
N LYS A 269 15.21 12.83 12.33
CA LYS A 269 15.60 14.24 12.42
C LYS A 269 14.48 15.23 12.05
N ASN A 270 13.22 14.84 12.25
CA ASN A 270 12.07 15.68 11.92
C ASN A 270 11.05 15.65 13.07
N GLY A 271 11.37 16.37 14.14
CA GLY A 271 10.55 16.44 15.35
C GLY A 271 9.17 17.06 15.12
N GLU A 272 9.08 18.08 14.27
CA GLU A 272 7.83 18.75 13.89
C GLU A 272 6.85 17.75 13.24
N LYS A 273 7.27 17.08 12.16
CA LYS A 273 6.41 16.06 11.51
C LYS A 273 6.14 14.86 12.41
N THR A 274 7.02 14.57 13.35
CA THR A 274 6.79 13.50 14.33
C THR A 274 5.67 13.88 15.29
N ALA A 275 5.68 15.11 15.81
CA ALA A 275 4.64 15.62 16.69
C ALA A 275 3.28 15.77 15.97
N GLU A 276 3.29 16.15 14.69
CA GLU A 276 2.07 16.17 13.88
C GLU A 276 1.47 14.78 13.68
N ALA A 277 2.31 13.76 13.43
CA ALA A 277 1.83 12.42 13.11
C ALA A 277 1.48 11.60 14.35
N LEU A 278 2.24 11.73 15.45
CA LEU A 278 2.08 10.94 16.67
C LEU A 278 1.39 11.78 17.75
N VAL A 279 0.07 11.71 17.79
CA VAL A 279 -0.78 12.46 18.72
C VAL A 279 -1.02 11.64 19.98
N ARG A 280 -0.81 12.24 21.15
CA ARG A 280 -1.07 11.61 22.45
C ARG A 280 -2.45 12.02 22.95
N ASP A 281 -3.27 11.05 23.36
CA ASP A 281 -4.55 11.34 24.01
C ASP A 281 -4.43 11.61 25.51
N GLU A 282 -5.55 11.96 26.15
CA GLU A 282 -5.65 12.25 27.59
C GLU A 282 -5.18 11.09 28.49
N ASN A 283 -5.27 9.85 28.01
CA ASN A 283 -4.83 8.65 28.72
C ASN A 283 -3.36 8.31 28.44
N GLY A 284 -2.65 9.19 27.72
CA GLY A 284 -1.26 9.02 27.36
C GLY A 284 -1.02 8.03 26.22
N VAL A 285 -2.05 7.55 25.54
CA VAL A 285 -1.92 6.64 24.40
C VAL A 285 -1.52 7.42 23.16
N ILE A 286 -0.50 6.92 22.45
CA ILE A 286 -0.08 7.47 21.17
C ILE A 286 -0.95 6.89 20.05
N TRP A 287 -1.49 7.78 19.23
CA TRP A 287 -2.27 7.51 18.03
C TRP A 287 -1.55 8.12 16.82
N ILE A 288 -1.56 7.41 15.70
CA ILE A 288 -1.22 7.97 14.40
C ILE A 288 -2.49 8.31 13.64
N HIS A 289 -2.59 9.55 13.19
CA HIS A 289 -3.60 10.00 12.25
C HIS A 289 -3.16 9.57 10.84
N THR A 290 -3.93 8.70 10.21
CA THR A 290 -3.51 8.07 8.94
C THR A 290 -3.68 9.00 7.74
N GLY A 291 -4.53 10.03 7.87
CA GLY A 291 -5.00 10.85 6.75
C GLY A 291 -5.90 10.08 5.76
N ASP A 292 -6.24 8.84 6.08
CA ASP A 292 -7.20 8.00 5.36
C ASP A 292 -8.56 8.10 6.05
N GLU A 293 -9.60 8.23 5.24
CA GLU A 293 -10.96 8.25 5.70
C GLU A 293 -11.53 6.83 5.71
N ALA A 294 -12.23 6.49 6.78
CA ALA A 294 -12.77 5.16 6.98
C ALA A 294 -14.05 5.14 7.81
N SER A 295 -14.75 4.01 7.75
CA SER A 295 -15.75 3.62 8.74
C SER A 295 -15.41 2.24 9.31
N ILE A 296 -15.81 2.00 10.56
CA ILE A 296 -15.68 0.70 11.23
C ILE A 296 -17.07 0.30 11.73
N ASP A 297 -17.59 -0.84 11.27
CA ASP A 297 -18.92 -1.34 11.66
C ASP A 297 -18.93 -2.01 13.04
N GLU A 298 -20.10 -2.48 13.49
CA GLU A 298 -20.31 -3.13 14.78
C GLU A 298 -19.46 -4.40 14.96
N GLU A 299 -19.25 -5.13 13.88
CA GLU A 299 -18.44 -6.34 13.81
C GLU A 299 -16.94 -6.04 13.77
N GLY A 300 -16.55 -4.79 13.53
CA GLY A 300 -15.18 -4.32 13.51
C GLY A 300 -14.48 -4.42 12.16
N TYR A 301 -15.23 -4.61 11.07
CA TYR A 301 -14.67 -4.51 9.71
C TYR A 301 -14.49 -3.04 9.34
N CYS A 302 -13.34 -2.74 8.74
CA CYS A 302 -12.98 -1.39 8.34
C CYS A 302 -13.08 -1.21 6.83
N ARG A 303 -13.80 -0.17 6.41
CA ARG A 303 -13.89 0.25 5.01
C ARG A 303 -13.08 1.53 4.83
N ILE A 304 -12.15 1.54 3.88
CA ILE A 304 -11.40 2.75 3.52
C ILE A 304 -12.18 3.46 2.41
N THR A 305 -12.73 4.63 2.76
CA THR A 305 -13.64 5.40 1.91
C THR A 305 -12.92 6.49 1.13
N GLY A 306 -11.71 6.87 1.52
CA GLY A 306 -10.95 7.88 0.80
C GLY A 306 -9.70 8.37 1.53
N ARG A 307 -9.22 9.53 1.08
CA ARG A 307 -8.07 10.26 1.63
C ARG A 307 -8.53 11.68 1.93
N ILE A 308 -8.31 12.14 3.15
CA ILE A 308 -8.79 13.47 3.60
C ILE A 308 -8.22 14.59 2.73
N LYS A 309 -6.94 14.50 2.38
CA LYS A 309 -6.26 15.48 1.51
C LYS A 309 -6.74 15.47 0.05
N ASP A 310 -7.44 14.41 -0.36
CA ASP A 310 -7.96 14.26 -1.72
C ASP A 310 -9.44 14.65 -1.79
N THR A 311 -10.14 14.80 -0.65
CA THR A 311 -11.52 15.28 -0.58
C THR A 311 -11.69 16.60 -1.34
N ILE A 312 -12.68 16.64 -2.22
CA ILE A 312 -13.01 17.79 -3.06
C ILE A 312 -14.13 18.55 -2.37
N ILE A 313 -13.96 19.85 -2.14
CA ILE A 313 -14.98 20.72 -1.54
C ILE A 313 -15.64 21.51 -2.66
N ARG A 314 -16.83 21.06 -3.09
CA ARG A 314 -17.59 21.69 -4.18
C ARG A 314 -18.84 22.36 -3.64
N GLY A 315 -18.87 23.68 -3.63
CA GLY A 315 -20.05 24.44 -3.18
C GLY A 315 -20.45 24.18 -1.72
N GLY A 316 -19.48 23.83 -0.87
CA GLY A 316 -19.70 23.50 0.54
C GLY A 316 -19.98 22.02 0.83
N GLU A 317 -20.05 21.15 -0.20
CA GLU A 317 -20.21 19.71 -0.04
C GLU A 317 -18.86 18.97 -0.17
N ASN A 318 -18.60 18.03 0.73
CA ASN A 318 -17.47 17.12 0.64
C ASN A 318 -17.77 16.01 -0.37
N ILE A 319 -16.98 15.95 -1.42
CA ILE A 319 -17.02 14.90 -2.43
C ILE A 319 -15.78 14.03 -2.27
N TYR A 320 -15.98 12.73 -2.07
CA TYR A 320 -14.91 11.76 -1.87
C TYR A 320 -14.51 11.14 -3.22
N PRO A 321 -13.28 11.41 -3.73
CA PRO A 321 -12.83 10.91 -5.02
C PRO A 321 -12.98 9.40 -5.17
N THR A 322 -12.70 8.67 -4.10
CA THR A 322 -12.63 7.22 -4.10
C THR A 322 -13.98 6.54 -4.35
N GLU A 323 -15.09 7.12 -3.88
CA GLU A 323 -16.45 6.66 -4.18
C GLU A 323 -16.76 6.73 -5.68
N ILE A 324 -16.30 7.82 -6.32
CA ILE A 324 -16.47 8.04 -7.76
C ILE A 324 -15.54 7.12 -8.55
N GLU A 325 -14.29 6.94 -8.08
CA GLU A 325 -13.31 6.02 -8.68
C GLU A 325 -13.83 4.58 -8.69
N GLU A 326 -14.40 4.10 -7.58
CA GLU A 326 -15.03 2.76 -7.49
C GLU A 326 -16.12 2.58 -8.53
N ARG A 327 -17.08 3.50 -8.56
CA ARG A 327 -18.21 3.41 -9.49
C ARG A 327 -17.75 3.45 -10.94
N LEU A 328 -16.69 4.19 -11.24
CA LEU A 328 -16.08 4.25 -12.57
C LEU A 328 -15.37 2.94 -12.93
N MET A 329 -14.66 2.31 -12.00
CA MET A 329 -13.97 1.03 -12.23
C MET A 329 -14.94 -0.15 -12.40
N GLU A 330 -16.22 0.01 -12.08
CA GLU A 330 -17.27 -0.97 -12.43
C GLU A 330 -17.73 -0.87 -13.90
N HIS A 331 -17.39 0.20 -14.62
CA HIS A 331 -17.76 0.35 -16.02
C HIS A 331 -16.91 -0.59 -16.89
N PRO A 332 -17.50 -1.37 -17.84
CA PRO A 332 -16.78 -2.39 -18.61
C PRO A 332 -15.60 -1.84 -19.43
N ASP A 333 -15.68 -0.58 -19.86
CA ASP A 333 -14.65 0.06 -20.68
C ASP A 333 -13.58 0.83 -19.89
N ILE A 334 -13.64 0.85 -18.56
CA ILE A 334 -12.74 1.63 -17.68
C ILE A 334 -11.87 0.68 -16.87
N GLU A 335 -10.58 0.68 -17.17
CA GLU A 335 -9.57 -0.13 -16.45
C GLU A 335 -9.10 0.57 -15.16
N GLN A 336 -8.90 1.89 -15.22
CA GLN A 336 -8.50 2.69 -14.05
C GLN A 336 -9.18 4.05 -14.10
N ALA A 337 -9.51 4.58 -12.93
CA ALA A 337 -10.04 5.92 -12.76
C ALA A 337 -9.24 6.68 -11.69
N ALA A 338 -8.97 7.95 -11.94
CA ALA A 338 -8.44 8.89 -10.96
C ALA A 338 -9.31 10.13 -10.92
N ILE A 339 -9.78 10.48 -9.72
CA ILE A 339 -10.62 11.64 -9.48
C ILE A 339 -9.83 12.69 -8.69
N VAL A 340 -9.90 13.94 -9.15
CA VAL A 340 -9.25 15.11 -8.50
C VAL A 340 -10.18 16.32 -8.52
N GLY A 341 -10.02 17.19 -7.51
CA GLY A 341 -10.59 18.52 -7.50
C GLY A 341 -9.74 19.48 -8.33
N LEU A 342 -10.37 20.20 -9.25
CA LEU A 342 -9.79 21.34 -9.97
C LEU A 342 -10.35 22.64 -9.40
N LYS A 343 -9.57 23.71 -9.44
CA LYS A 343 -10.03 25.02 -8.98
C LYS A 343 -11.17 25.53 -9.86
N ASP A 344 -12.16 26.14 -9.25
CA ASP A 344 -13.31 26.75 -9.92
C ASP A 344 -13.76 27.99 -9.17
N ASP A 345 -13.95 29.10 -9.89
CA ASP A 345 -14.26 30.40 -9.30
C ASP A 345 -15.65 30.45 -8.65
N LYS A 346 -16.58 29.59 -9.08
CA LYS A 346 -17.97 29.58 -8.61
C LYS A 346 -18.20 28.61 -7.46
N TYR A 347 -17.58 27.45 -7.51
CA TYR A 347 -17.81 26.34 -6.59
C TYR A 347 -16.62 26.05 -5.66
N GLY A 348 -15.51 26.80 -5.79
CA GLY A 348 -14.25 26.52 -5.11
C GLY A 348 -13.47 25.41 -5.80
N GLU A 349 -14.08 24.22 -5.88
CA GLU A 349 -13.58 23.10 -6.68
C GLU A 349 -14.66 22.46 -7.55
N ILE A 350 -14.25 21.89 -8.68
CA ILE A 350 -15.04 20.99 -9.53
C ILE A 350 -14.37 19.62 -9.65
N VAL A 351 -15.16 18.59 -9.90
CA VAL A 351 -14.69 17.22 -10.06
C VAL A 351 -14.11 17.01 -11.46
N ALA A 352 -12.92 16.43 -11.55
CA ALA A 352 -12.32 15.95 -12.80
C ALA A 352 -11.96 14.47 -12.71
N ALA A 353 -12.07 13.77 -13.85
CA ALA A 353 -11.75 12.35 -13.97
C ALA A 353 -10.75 12.10 -15.08
N PHE A 354 -9.77 11.28 -14.74
CA PHE A 354 -8.78 10.75 -15.64
C PHE A 354 -9.01 9.25 -15.72
N LEU A 355 -9.39 8.79 -16.91
CA LEU A 355 -9.77 7.40 -17.14
C LEU A 355 -8.73 6.73 -18.03
N GLN A 356 -8.36 5.51 -17.67
CA GLN A 356 -7.68 4.56 -18.54
C GLN A 356 -8.73 3.61 -19.09
N SER A 357 -8.79 3.48 -20.42
CA SER A 357 -9.73 2.57 -21.07
C SER A 357 -9.13 1.18 -21.25
N THR A 358 -9.97 0.15 -21.26
CA THR A 358 -9.55 -1.22 -21.58
C THR A 358 -9.07 -1.31 -23.04
N THR A 359 -8.07 -2.15 -23.31
CA THR A 359 -7.40 -2.26 -24.63
C THR A 359 -8.30 -2.75 -25.76
N GLN A 360 -9.53 -3.19 -25.47
CA GLN A 360 -10.45 -3.79 -26.44
C GLN A 360 -11.71 -2.96 -26.74
N HIS A 361 -11.91 -1.81 -26.09
CA HIS A 361 -13.12 -1.00 -26.29
C HIS A 361 -12.81 0.46 -26.65
N ASN A 362 -13.75 1.08 -27.36
CA ASN A 362 -13.68 2.51 -27.67
C ASN A 362 -13.83 3.30 -26.38
N ARG A 363 -13.03 4.36 -26.23
CA ARG A 363 -13.11 5.29 -25.10
C ARG A 363 -14.57 5.75 -24.89
N PRO A 364 -15.15 5.55 -23.69
CA PRO A 364 -16.53 5.96 -23.43
C PRO A 364 -16.68 7.48 -23.55
N SER A 365 -17.81 7.95 -24.10
CA SER A 365 -18.04 9.38 -24.22
C SER A 365 -18.27 10.01 -22.84
N LEU A 366 -18.06 11.32 -22.72
CA LEU A 366 -18.35 12.04 -21.47
C LEU A 366 -19.81 11.87 -21.04
N THR A 367 -20.72 11.78 -22.00
CA THR A 367 -22.15 11.55 -21.74
C THR A 367 -22.40 10.16 -21.16
N ASP A 368 -21.72 9.13 -21.69
CA ASP A 368 -21.84 7.75 -21.20
C ASP A 368 -21.33 7.64 -19.76
N VAL A 369 -20.17 8.22 -19.47
CA VAL A 369 -19.59 8.28 -18.12
C VAL A 369 -20.51 9.02 -17.14
N LYS A 370 -21.07 10.17 -17.55
CA LYS A 370 -22.02 10.93 -16.73
C LYS A 370 -23.27 10.10 -16.42
N ASN A 371 -23.85 9.48 -17.44
CA ASN A 371 -25.04 8.66 -17.28
C ASN A 371 -24.78 7.44 -16.37
N TRP A 372 -23.62 6.80 -16.50
CA TRP A 372 -23.22 5.67 -15.65
C TRP A 372 -23.10 6.03 -14.17
N ILE A 373 -22.47 7.18 -13.89
CA ILE A 373 -22.37 7.72 -12.52
C ILE A 373 -23.78 8.06 -12.01
N TRP A 374 -24.62 8.73 -12.80
CA TRP A 374 -25.97 9.17 -12.39
C TRP A 374 -26.95 8.06 -12.07
N GLN A 375 -26.69 6.83 -12.53
CA GLN A 375 -27.51 5.68 -12.15
C GLN A 375 -27.45 5.38 -10.64
N VAL A 376 -26.37 5.77 -9.97
CA VAL A 376 -26.11 5.40 -8.57
C VAL A 376 -25.75 6.63 -7.71
N LEU A 377 -25.04 7.60 -8.28
CA LEU A 377 -24.48 8.76 -7.59
C LEU A 377 -25.12 10.07 -8.08
N GLY A 378 -25.27 11.07 -7.19
CA GLY A 378 -25.91 12.35 -7.50
C GLY A 378 -25.22 13.17 -8.61
N ARG A 379 -25.99 14.03 -9.31
CA ARG A 379 -25.53 14.81 -10.48
C ARG A 379 -24.27 15.66 -10.26
N HIS A 380 -23.99 16.07 -9.02
CA HIS A 380 -22.86 16.91 -8.63
C HIS A 380 -21.50 16.19 -8.63
N LYS A 381 -21.46 14.86 -8.73
CA LYS A 381 -20.23 14.03 -8.68
C LYS A 381 -19.60 13.75 -10.07
N ALA A 382 -20.07 14.41 -11.13
CA ALA A 382 -19.70 14.07 -12.49
C ALA A 382 -18.47 14.86 -13.02
N PRO A 383 -17.49 14.20 -13.66
CA PRO A 383 -16.18 14.80 -13.99
C PRO A 383 -16.07 15.62 -15.29
N VAL A 384 -15.00 16.42 -15.42
CA VAL A 384 -14.59 17.18 -16.63
C VAL A 384 -13.06 17.09 -16.95
N HIS A 385 -12.68 16.46 -18.10
CA HIS A 385 -11.39 16.43 -18.89
C HIS A 385 -10.00 15.94 -18.32
N TYR A 386 -9.03 15.62 -19.24
CA TYR A 386 -7.92 14.58 -19.25
C TYR A 386 -6.47 15.15 -19.38
N PRO A 387 -5.32 14.53 -18.89
CA PRO A 387 -4.58 13.33 -19.42
C PRO A 387 -3.71 12.49 -18.38
N VAL A 388 -2.99 11.43 -18.82
CA VAL A 388 -2.33 10.34 -17.99
C VAL A 388 -0.77 10.37 -18.01
N THR A 389 -0.06 9.67 -17.09
CA THR A 389 1.43 9.53 -17.05
C THR A 389 1.94 8.08 -17.08
N GLY A 390 3.18 7.83 -17.54
CA GLY A 390 3.73 6.51 -17.88
C GLY A 390 4.39 5.65 -16.77
N SER A 391 4.03 5.79 -15.48
CA SER A 391 4.69 5.03 -14.38
C SER A 391 3.78 4.12 -13.55
N GLY A 392 2.51 3.95 -13.93
CA GLY A 392 1.57 3.05 -13.26
C GLY A 392 1.19 3.42 -11.82
N LYS A 393 1.70 4.52 -11.25
CA LYS A 393 1.17 5.17 -10.04
C LYS A 393 0.48 6.48 -10.42
N ILE A 394 -0.79 6.61 -10.08
CA ILE A 394 -1.57 7.83 -10.26
C ILE A 394 -1.00 8.91 -9.33
N ARG A 395 -0.38 9.95 -9.90
CA ARG A 395 0.06 11.14 -9.16
C ARG A 395 -1.04 12.19 -9.21
N LYS A 396 -2.04 12.09 -8.33
CA LYS A 396 -3.19 13.02 -8.28
C LYS A 396 -2.79 14.50 -8.26
N GLY A 397 -1.69 14.87 -7.60
CA GLY A 397 -1.16 16.24 -7.64
C GLY A 397 -0.72 16.69 -9.04
N VAL A 398 -0.03 15.81 -9.79
CA VAL A 398 0.36 16.09 -11.19
C VAL A 398 -0.89 16.17 -12.07
N LEU A 399 -1.86 15.27 -11.87
CA LEU A 399 -3.13 15.31 -12.60
C LEU A 399 -3.91 16.61 -12.32
N ARG A 400 -3.92 17.08 -11.06
CA ARG A 400 -4.52 18.35 -10.67
C ARG A 400 -3.83 19.53 -11.34
N ASP A 401 -2.49 19.56 -11.36
CA ASP A 401 -1.72 20.62 -12.04
C ASP A 401 -1.99 20.64 -13.54
N ILE A 402 -2.04 19.46 -14.19
CA ILE A 402 -2.37 19.37 -15.60
C ILE A 402 -3.82 19.80 -15.84
N GLY A 403 -4.75 19.31 -15.03
CA GLY A 403 -6.17 19.67 -15.13
C GLY A 403 -6.39 21.17 -15.01
N ASN A 404 -5.80 21.83 -14.01
CA ASN A 404 -5.90 23.28 -13.82
C ASN A 404 -5.32 24.06 -15.01
N LYS A 405 -4.21 23.62 -15.62
CA LYS A 405 -3.64 24.26 -16.81
C LYS A 405 -4.58 24.16 -18.02
N ILE A 406 -5.17 22.99 -18.24
CA ILE A 406 -6.12 22.76 -19.34
C ILE A 406 -7.38 23.62 -19.17
N THR A 407 -7.86 23.82 -17.94
CA THR A 407 -9.01 24.69 -17.68
C THR A 407 -8.66 26.17 -17.95
N ALA A 408 -7.50 26.64 -17.48
CA ALA A 408 -7.05 28.02 -17.69
C ALA A 408 -6.80 28.38 -19.17
N GLU A 409 -6.37 27.41 -20.00
CA GLU A 409 -6.19 27.61 -21.45
C GLU A 409 -7.53 27.69 -22.21
N LYS A 410 -8.61 27.13 -21.65
CA LYS A 410 -9.97 27.19 -22.23
C LYS A 410 -10.74 28.46 -21.90
N GLU A 411 -10.38 29.16 -20.83
CA GLU A 411 -10.99 30.46 -20.47
C GLU A 411 -10.38 31.63 -21.26
N ASN A 412 -9.23 31.41 -21.91
CA ASN A 412 -8.52 32.41 -22.72
C ASN A 412 -8.72 32.26 -24.24
N ASN A 413 -9.59 31.34 -24.67
CA ASN A 413 -10.04 31.15 -26.06
C ASN A 413 -11.57 31.22 -26.11
#